data_AF-A0A1B7WDQ3-F1
#
_entry.id   AF-A0A1B7WDQ3-F1
#
_cell.length_a   1.000
_cell.length_b   1.000
_cell.length_c   1.000
_cell.angle_alpha   90.00
_cell.angle_beta   90.00
_cell.angle_gamma   90.00
#
_symmetry.space_group_name_H-M   'P 1'
#
loop_
_entity.id
_entity.type
_entity.pdbx_description
1 polymer ?
#
loop_
_entity_poly.entity_id
_entity_poly.type
_entity_poly.pdbx_seq_one_letter_code
_entity_poly.pdbx_strand_id
1 'polypeptide(L)'
;MVRDIQFTDLEQLLLNIGFTKVPTTGSQQVYQYPLSGTLVILPAYEQQAYVQSVHLVAVRRILVENGLINNNTFDSFMGKIAS
;
A
#
# COMPACT_ATOMS: atom_id res chain seq x y z
N MET A 1 -1.16 16.08 7.62
CA MET A 1 -0.87 16.30 6.18
C MET A 1 -0.66 14.94 5.56
N VAL A 2 -1.50 14.54 4.60
CA VAL A 2 -1.21 13.36 3.78
C VAL A 2 -0.12 13.79 2.80
N ARG A 3 1.05 13.15 2.86
CA ARG A 3 2.22 13.47 2.04
C ARG A 3 2.00 12.96 0.62
N ASP A 4 2.61 13.62 -0.35
CA ASP A 4 2.64 13.18 -1.75
C ASP A 4 3.49 11.90 -1.84
N ILE A 5 2.81 10.74 -1.95
CA ILE A 5 3.45 9.42 -2.02
C ILE A 5 3.28 8.90 -3.44
N GLN A 6 4.38 8.51 -4.09
CA GLN A 6 4.32 7.88 -5.40
C GLN A 6 3.88 6.43 -5.26
N PHE A 7 3.26 5.89 -6.31
CA PHE A 7 2.79 4.52 -6.29
C PHE A 7 3.93 3.51 -6.12
N THR A 8 5.11 3.77 -6.70
CA THR A 8 6.30 2.94 -6.47
C THR A 8 6.67 2.81 -4.99
N ASP A 9 6.58 3.89 -4.22
CA ASP A 9 6.90 3.89 -2.79
C ASP A 9 5.89 3.05 -2.00
N LEU A 10 4.61 3.18 -2.34
CA LEU A 10 3.54 2.39 -1.75
C LEU A 10 3.68 0.91 -2.11
N GLU A 11 4.00 0.59 -3.37
CA GLU A 11 4.24 -0.78 -3.81
C GLU A 11 5.41 -1.40 -3.04
N GLN A 12 6.53 -0.68 -2.92
CA GLN A 12 7.68 -1.13 -2.13
C GLN A 12 7.33 -1.36 -0.66
N LEU A 13 6.52 -0.49 -0.04
CA LEU A 13 6.05 -0.72 1.32
C LEU A 13 5.29 -2.06 1.44
N LEU A 14 4.33 -2.31 0.54
CA LEU A 14 3.52 -3.52 0.57
C LEU A 14 4.41 -4.76 0.42
N LEU A 15 5.36 -4.73 -0.51
CA LEU A 15 6.32 -5.82 -0.72
C LEU A 15 7.21 -6.05 0.52
N ASN A 16 7.69 -4.98 1.17
CA ASN A 16 8.50 -5.07 2.39
C ASN A 16 7.73 -5.63 3.59
N ILE A 17 6.41 -5.42 3.66
CA ILE A 17 5.53 -6.03 4.66
C ILE A 17 5.32 -7.53 4.36
N GLY A 18 5.54 -7.96 3.11
CA GLY A 18 5.39 -9.35 2.68
C GLY A 18 4.16 -9.60 1.82
N PHE A 19 3.52 -8.56 1.27
CA PHE A 19 2.54 -8.75 0.22
C PHE A 19 3.21 -9.21 -1.07
N THR A 20 2.46 -9.94 -1.89
CA THR A 20 2.86 -10.33 -3.24
C THR A 20 1.88 -9.77 -4.27
N LYS A 21 2.39 -9.37 -5.43
CA LYS A 21 1.55 -8.89 -6.53
C LYS A 21 0.83 -10.05 -7.18
N VAL A 22 -0.48 -9.91 -7.36
CA VAL A 22 -1.34 -10.93 -7.97
C VAL A 22 -1.68 -10.49 -9.40
N PRO A 23 -1.44 -11.34 -10.42
CA PRO A 23 -1.85 -11.03 -11.78
C PRO A 23 -3.38 -10.97 -11.86
N THR A 24 -3.92 -9.94 -12.50
CA THR A 24 -5.35 -9.83 -12.74
C THR A 24 -5.65 -9.60 -14.21
N THR A 25 -6.88 -9.92 -14.61
CA THR A 25 -7.37 -9.68 -15.98
C THR A 25 -7.73 -8.22 -16.23
N GLY A 26 -7.89 -7.41 -15.18
CA GLY A 26 -8.17 -5.97 -15.28
C GLY A 26 -6.93 -5.11 -15.05
N SER A 27 -7.11 -3.79 -15.11
CA SER A 27 -6.02 -2.82 -14.94
C SER A 27 -5.69 -2.51 -13.48
N GLN A 28 -6.51 -2.98 -12.54
CA GLN A 28 -6.26 -2.81 -11.11
C GLN A 28 -4.93 -3.46 -10.67
N GLN A 29 -4.31 -2.87 -9.66
CA GLN A 29 -3.13 -3.39 -9.01
C GLN A 29 -3.57 -4.15 -7.74
N VAL A 30 -3.37 -5.46 -7.72
CA VAL A 30 -3.79 -6.31 -6.60
C VAL A 30 -2.58 -6.91 -5.90
N TYR A 31 -2.59 -6.82 -4.58
CA TYR A 31 -1.57 -7.37 -3.71
C TYR A 31 -2.23 -8.25 -2.66
N GLN A 32 -1.64 -9.40 -2.38
CA GLN A 32 -2.13 -10.34 -1.38
C GLN A 32 -1.08 -10.59 -0.31
N TYR A 33 -1.50 -10.57 0.96
CA TYR A 33 -0.69 -11.08 2.06
C TYR A 33 -0.94 -12.59 2.19
N PRO A 34 0.06 -13.45 1.98
CA PRO A 34 -0.16 -14.89 1.78
C PRO A 34 -0.66 -15.61 3.04
N LEU A 35 -0.29 -15.15 4.24
CA LEU A 35 -0.62 -15.86 5.49
C LEU A 35 -2.09 -15.72 5.89
N SER A 36 -2.72 -14.58 5.62
CA SER A 36 -4.12 -14.29 5.98
C SER A 36 -5.06 -14.21 4.78
N GLY A 37 -4.51 -14.12 3.57
CA GLY A 37 -5.27 -13.82 2.36
C GLY A 37 -5.74 -12.36 2.26
N THR A 38 -5.27 -11.46 3.13
CA THR A 38 -5.63 -10.04 3.10
C THR A 38 -5.27 -9.43 1.74
N LEU A 39 -6.21 -8.67 1.15
CA LEU A 39 -6.02 -8.05 -0.15
C LEU A 39 -5.90 -6.54 -0.03
N VAL A 40 -4.99 -5.97 -0.82
CA VAL A 40 -4.95 -4.55 -1.16
C VAL A 40 -5.21 -4.43 -2.65
N ILE A 41 -6.29 -3.75 -3.00
CA ILE A 41 -6.71 -3.51 -4.38
C ILE A 41 -6.64 -2.01 -4.63
N LEU A 42 -5.85 -1.62 -5.62
CA LEU A 42 -5.65 -0.23 -6.02
C LEU A 42 -6.04 -0.04 -7.48
N PRO A 43 -6.46 1.18 -7.88
CA PRO A 43 -6.61 1.53 -9.29
C PRO A 43 -5.33 1.30 -10.09
N ALA A 44 -5.46 1.41 -11.41
CA ALA A 44 -4.38 1.27 -12.38
C ALA A 44 -3.36 2.43 -12.32
N TYR A 45 -2.67 2.55 -11.19
CA TYR A 45 -1.63 3.56 -11.01
C TYR A 45 -0.42 3.26 -11.90
N GLU A 46 0.07 4.29 -12.58
CA GLU A 46 1.41 4.30 -13.14
C GLU A 46 2.44 4.40 -12.00
N GLN A 47 3.65 3.91 -12.21
CA GLN A 47 4.69 3.84 -11.18
C GLN A 47 4.98 5.19 -10.51
N GLN A 48 5.10 6.26 -11.30
CA GLN A 48 5.42 7.60 -10.82
C GLN A 48 4.17 8.43 -10.45
N ALA A 49 2.97 7.86 -10.56
CA ALA A 49 1.74 8.58 -10.22
C ALA A 49 1.62 8.73 -8.70
N TYR A 50 1.19 9.92 -8.26
CA TYR A 50 0.87 10.15 -6.86
C TYR A 50 -0.40 9.42 -6.46
N VAL A 51 -0.33 8.71 -5.32
CA VAL A 51 -1.45 7.97 -4.77
C VAL A 51 -2.42 8.95 -4.12
N GLN A 52 -3.70 8.84 -4.47
CA GLN A 52 -4.74 9.66 -3.86
C GLN A 52 -4.85 9.36 -2.37
N SER A 53 -5.05 10.41 -1.56
CA SER A 53 -5.12 10.29 -0.11
C SER A 53 -6.15 9.28 0.38
N VAL A 54 -7.29 9.16 -0.30
CA VAL A 54 -8.34 8.19 0.05
C VAL A 54 -7.85 6.74 -0.05
N HIS A 55 -7.00 6.43 -1.04
CA HIS A 55 -6.43 5.09 -1.19
C HIS A 55 -5.34 4.82 -0.15
N LEU A 56 -4.54 5.83 0.21
CA LEU A 56 -3.58 5.70 1.30
C LEU A 56 -4.26 5.42 2.65
N VAL A 57 -5.39 6.10 2.91
CA VAL A 57 -6.21 5.84 4.11
C VAL A 57 -6.78 4.42 4.08
N ALA A 58 -7.26 3.96 2.93
CA ALA A 58 -7.77 2.60 2.78
C ALA A 58 -6.67 1.55 3.02
N VAL A 59 -5.48 1.73 2.44
CA VAL A 59 -4.34 0.82 2.66
C VAL A 59 -3.94 0.81 4.13
N ARG A 60 -3.77 1.98 4.76
CA ARG A 60 -3.44 2.07 6.19
C ARG A 60 -4.45 1.29 7.03
N ARG A 61 -5.74 1.46 6.75
CA ARG A 61 -6.83 0.78 7.47
C ARG A 61 -6.74 -0.73 7.31
N ILE A 62 -6.55 -1.24 6.09
CA ILE A 62 -6.37 -2.68 5.83
C ILE A 62 -5.19 -3.23 6.64
N LEU A 63 -4.04 -2.55 6.61
CA LEU A 63 -2.84 -3.02 7.31
C LEU A 63 -3.03 -3.06 8.83
N VAL A 64 -3.69 -2.05 9.42
CA VAL A 64 -3.96 -1.99 10.86
C VAL A 64 -5.02 -3.00 11.29
N GLU A 65 -6.14 -3.08 10.57
CA GLU A 65 -7.24 -4.00 10.91
C GLU A 65 -6.84 -5.47 10.80
N ASN A 66 -5.86 -5.79 9.94
CA ASN A 66 -5.32 -7.14 9.80
C ASN A 66 -4.08 -7.38 10.69
N GLY A 67 -3.72 -6.45 11.57
CA GLY A 67 -2.58 -6.58 12.49
C GLY A 67 -1.21 -6.66 11.80
N LEU A 68 -1.12 -6.23 10.54
CA LEU A 68 0.11 -6.26 9.75
C LEU A 68 1.06 -5.13 10.14
N ILE A 69 0.52 -4.02 10.65
CA ILE A 69 1.27 -2.91 11.23
C ILE A 69 0.55 -2.32 12.43
N ASN A 70 1.28 -1.54 13.23
CA ASN A 70 0.70 -0.74 14.31
C ASN A 70 0.29 0.65 13.79
N ASN A 71 -0.62 1.35 14.49
CA ASN A 71 -1.18 2.63 14.04
C ASN A 71 -0.15 3.71 13.66
N ASN A 72 1.01 3.73 14.32
CA ASN A 72 2.07 4.72 14.11
C ASN A 72 3.13 4.27 13.09
N THR A 73 3.10 2.99 12.71
CA THR A 73 4.11 2.39 11.85
C THR A 73 3.95 2.87 10.40
N PHE A 74 2.72 3.04 9.93
CA PHE A 74 2.45 3.53 8.56
C PHE A 74 3.05 4.92 8.32
N ASP A 75 2.75 5.86 9.21
CA ASP A 75 3.21 7.25 9.09
C ASP A 75 4.74 7.34 9.20
N SER A 76 5.35 6.46 10.00
CA SER A 76 6.80 6.36 10.13
C SER A 76 7.48 5.82 8.85
N PHE A 77 6.88 4.83 8.19
CA PHE A 77 7.38 4.33 6.90
C PHE A 77 7.28 5.38 5.82
N MET A 78 6.13 6.04 5.70
CA MET A 78 5.94 7.16 4.77
C MET A 78 6.86 8.35 5.12
N GLY A 79 7.22 8.47 6.39
CA GLY A 79 8.23 9.39 6.88
C GLY A 79 9.61 9.20 6.28
N LYS A 80 10.02 7.94 6.11
CA LYS A 80 11.38 7.55 5.69
C LYS A 80 11.59 7.54 4.19
N ILE A 81 10.55 7.32 3.40
CA ILE A 81 10.67 7.21 1.94
C ILE A 81 10.81 8.60 1.28
N ALA A 82 10.35 9.66 1.96
CA ALA A 82 10.42 11.04 1.49
C ALA A 82 11.67 11.82 1.96
N SER A 83 12.74 11.13 2.40
CA SER A 83 14.00 11.74 2.88
C SER A 83 15.18 11.42 1.96
#